data_AF-A0AA94Y4C8-F1
#
_entry.id   AF-A0AA94Y4C8-F1
#
_cell.length_a   1.000
_cell.length_b   1.000
_cell.length_c   1.000
_cell.angle_alpha   90.00
_cell.angle_beta   90.00
_cell.angle_gamma   90.00
#
_symmetry.space_group_name_H-M   'P 1'
#
loop_
_entity.id
_entity.type
_entity.pdbx_description
1 polymer ?
#
loop_
_entity_poly.entity_id
_entity_poly.type
_entity_poly.pdbx_seq_one_letter_code
_entity_poly.pdbx_strand_id
1 'polypeptide(L)'
;MTLPQMFGEQTLLATAFYMSGYLCRKKNMHFAHPLMTGLLLLLVPAIAACFIKLNMVTVQGWLVLIDYVIAMTGMMGVVLLSRELSRHCIAPVFAYIGDKTLYILVFHFLAFKLVSFSYIFANNLPIDYLTQFPVIQDANTYMWVI
;
A
#
# COMPACT_ATOMS: atom_id res chain seq x y z
N MET A 1 -0.01 -16.92 27.82
CA MET A 1 -0.68 -17.30 26.56
C MET A 1 -0.54 -16.13 25.62
N THR A 2 0.31 -16.25 24.60
CA THR A 2 0.40 -15.26 23.52
C THR A 2 -0.83 -15.42 22.63
N LEU A 3 -1.63 -14.36 22.49
CA LEU A 3 -2.73 -14.34 21.52
C LEU A 3 -2.12 -14.62 20.12
N PRO A 4 -2.78 -15.42 19.26
CA PRO A 4 -2.33 -15.59 17.89
C PRO A 4 -2.17 -14.23 17.21
N GLN A 5 -1.08 -14.03 16.44
CA GLN A 5 -0.74 -12.75 15.78
C GLN A 5 -1.90 -12.17 14.93
N MET A 6 -2.87 -13.01 14.56
CA MET A 6 -4.09 -12.65 13.82
C MET A 6 -5.13 -11.87 14.66
N PHE A 7 -4.96 -11.77 15.98
CA PHE A 7 -5.79 -10.96 16.89
C PHE A 7 -4.96 -9.90 17.61
N GLY A 8 -3.91 -9.39 16.95
CA GLY A 8 -3.06 -8.34 17.49
C GLY A 8 -3.64 -6.93 17.33
N GLU A 9 -2.92 -5.95 17.86
CA GLU A 9 -3.24 -4.52 17.70
C GLU A 9 -3.35 -4.11 16.22
N GLN A 10 -2.59 -4.75 15.35
CA GLN A 10 -2.56 -4.51 13.90
C GLN A 10 -3.87 -4.92 13.21
N THR A 11 -4.48 -6.03 13.60
CA THR A 11 -5.76 -6.47 13.01
C THR A 11 -6.90 -5.59 13.51
N LEU A 12 -6.83 -5.12 14.76
CA LEU A 12 -7.77 -4.13 15.29
C LEU A 12 -7.65 -2.80 14.53
N LEU A 13 -6.42 -2.30 14.31
CA LEU A 13 -6.13 -1.12 13.51
C LEU A 13 -6.66 -1.24 12.07
N ALA A 14 -6.39 -2.37 11.40
CA ALA A 14 -6.91 -2.64 10.06
C ALA A 14 -8.44 -2.66 10.01
N THR A 15 -9.08 -3.27 11.02
CA THR A 15 -10.55 -3.28 11.15
C THR A 15 -11.08 -1.86 11.37
N ALA A 16 -10.40 -1.04 12.17
CA ALA A 16 -10.77 0.36 12.40
C ALA A 16 -10.69 1.19 11.11
N PHE A 17 -9.62 1.04 10.31
CA PHE A 17 -9.51 1.68 9.00
C PHE A 17 -10.61 1.25 8.03
N TYR A 18 -10.90 -0.05 7.97
CA TYR A 18 -11.96 -0.56 7.12
C TYR A 18 -13.34 0.00 7.53
N MET A 19 -13.64 -0.03 8.83
CA MET A 19 -14.91 0.46 9.36
C MET A 19 -15.06 1.98 9.22
N SER A 20 -13.99 2.76 9.41
CA SER A 20 -14.03 4.21 9.23
C SER A 20 -14.30 4.59 7.77
N GLY A 21 -13.64 3.91 6.81
CA GLY A 21 -13.90 4.06 5.38
C GLY A 21 -15.32 3.65 5.00
N TYR A 22 -15.80 2.52 5.52
CA TYR A 22 -17.18 2.04 5.30
C TYR A 22 -18.22 3.05 5.80
N LEU A 23 -18.01 3.61 7.00
CA LEU A 23 -18.91 4.63 7.56
C LEU A 23 -18.92 5.90 6.71
N CYS A 24 -17.75 6.37 6.25
CA CYS A 24 -17.63 7.53 5.38
C CYS A 24 -18.42 7.35 4.08
N ARG A 25 -18.30 6.16 3.46
CA ARG A 25 -19.06 5.80 2.26
C ARG A 25 -20.56 5.72 2.54
N LYS A 26 -20.97 5.04 3.61
CA LYS A 26 -22.39 4.86 3.95
C LYS A 26 -23.10 6.18 4.22
N LYS A 27 -22.42 7.15 4.83
CA LYS A 27 -22.97 8.47 5.14
C LYS A 27 -22.89 9.47 3.96
N ASN A 28 -22.40 9.06 2.78
CA ASN A 28 -22.12 9.95 1.66
C ASN A 28 -21.42 11.25 2.11
N MET A 29 -20.39 11.12 2.95
CA MET A 29 -19.71 12.29 3.48
C MET A 29 -18.99 13.03 2.34
N HIS A 30 -19.60 14.12 1.90
CA HIS A 30 -19.00 15.00 0.91
C HIS A 30 -18.10 16.00 1.62
N PHE A 31 -16.79 15.77 1.53
CA PHE A 31 -15.80 16.73 2.01
C PHE A 31 -15.69 17.88 0.99
N ALA A 32 -16.30 19.01 1.31
CA ALA A 32 -16.34 20.23 0.48
C ALA A 32 -15.15 21.15 0.76
N HIS A 33 -13.96 20.59 0.95
CA HIS A 33 -12.74 21.36 1.21
C HIS A 33 -11.96 21.62 -0.09
N PRO A 34 -11.27 22.77 -0.19
CA PRO A 34 -10.46 23.08 -1.37
C PRO A 34 -9.24 22.17 -1.49
N LEU A 35 -8.70 22.03 -2.71
CA LEU A 35 -7.50 21.21 -2.97
C LEU A 35 -6.30 21.58 -2.08
N MET A 36 -6.12 22.88 -1.77
CA MET A 36 -5.05 23.30 -0.86
C MET A 36 -5.13 22.62 0.52
N THR A 37 -6.34 22.38 1.03
CA THR A 37 -6.53 21.64 2.29
C THR A 37 -6.13 20.18 2.13
N GLY A 38 -6.46 19.54 1.01
CA GLY A 38 -6.02 18.16 0.72
C GLY A 38 -4.50 18.03 0.62
N LEU A 39 -3.85 18.98 -0.05
CA LEU A 39 -2.39 19.00 -0.22
C LEU A 39 -1.67 19.26 1.11
N LEU A 40 -2.22 20.16 1.95
CA LEU A 40 -1.75 20.39 3.31
C LEU A 40 -1.87 19.12 4.18
N LEU A 41 -3.00 18.41 4.09
CA LEU A 41 -3.19 17.15 4.83
C LEU A 41 -2.18 16.08 4.41
N LEU A 42 -1.75 16.08 3.14
CA LEU A 42 -0.81 15.10 2.59
C LEU A 42 0.66 15.40 3.00
N LEU A 43 0.97 16.65 3.36
CA LEU A 43 2.29 17.00 3.92
C LEU A 43 2.52 16.36 5.29
N VAL A 44 1.49 16.21 6.11
CA VAL A 44 1.59 15.62 7.46
C VAL A 44 2.19 14.21 7.45
N PRO A 45 1.64 13.23 6.71
CA PRO A 45 2.23 11.89 6.62
C PRO A 45 3.57 11.88 5.86
N ALA A 46 3.78 12.77 4.88
CA ALA A 46 5.04 12.86 4.15
C ALA A 46 6.20 13.29 5.06
N ILE A 47 5.97 14.30 5.91
CA ILE A 47 6.93 14.73 6.93
C ILE A 47 7.15 13.60 7.93
N ALA A 48 6.07 12.98 8.43
CA ALA A 48 6.18 11.86 9.36
C ALA A 48 7.05 10.71 8.81
N ALA A 49 6.93 10.39 7.52
CA ALA A 49 7.71 9.35 6.86
C ALA A 49 9.22 9.68 6.79
N CYS A 50 9.60 10.96 6.69
CA CYS A 50 11.01 11.37 6.70
C CYS A 50 11.66 11.21 8.08
N PHE A 51 10.90 11.43 9.16
CA PHE A 51 11.43 11.42 10.52
C PHE A 51 11.29 10.07 11.22
N ILE A 52 10.26 9.29 10.89
CA ILE A 52 9.94 8.05 11.59
C ILE A 52 9.62 6.97 10.56
N LYS A 53 10.34 5.85 10.63
CA LYS A 53 9.96 4.61 9.94
C LYS A 53 8.78 3.96 10.67
N LEU A 54 7.62 4.60 10.63
CA LEU A 54 6.36 4.02 11.07
C LEU A 54 5.95 2.97 10.03
N ASN A 55 5.88 1.73 10.45
CA ASN A 55 5.34 0.64 9.64
C ASN A 55 4.30 -0.07 10.50
N MET A 56 3.14 -0.40 9.92
CA MET A 56 2.10 -1.15 10.63
C MET A 56 2.65 -2.43 11.27
N VAL A 57 3.72 -3.00 10.72
CA VAL A 57 4.40 -4.21 11.25
C VAL A 57 5.20 -3.95 12.52
N THR A 58 5.78 -2.75 12.70
CA THR A 58 6.74 -2.45 13.78
C THR A 58 6.17 -1.60 14.91
N VAL A 59 5.00 -1.00 14.71
CA VAL A 59 4.36 -0.12 15.68
C VAL A 59 3.63 -0.95 16.74
N GLN A 60 3.94 -0.73 18.02
CA GLN A 60 3.36 -1.40 19.18
C GLN A 60 2.86 -0.38 20.22
N GLY A 61 1.76 -0.72 20.91
CA GLY A 61 1.21 0.06 22.01
C GLY A 61 0.63 1.42 21.58
N TRP A 62 0.89 2.49 22.35
CA TRP A 62 0.29 3.81 22.14
C TRP A 62 0.59 4.44 20.76
N LEU A 63 1.71 4.07 20.15
CA LEU A 63 2.11 4.55 18.82
C LEU A 63 1.12 4.15 17.72
N VAL A 64 0.35 3.07 17.92
CA VAL A 64 -0.68 2.60 16.98
C VAL A 64 -1.79 3.64 16.77
N LEU A 65 -2.15 4.39 17.82
CA LEU A 65 -3.14 5.46 17.70
C LEU A 65 -2.59 6.67 16.94
N ILE A 66 -1.31 6.99 17.13
CA ILE A 66 -0.65 8.10 16.42
C ILE A 66 -0.56 7.75 14.93
N ASP A 67 -0.13 6.52 14.62
CA ASP A 67 -0.09 5.99 13.25
C ASP A 67 -1.48 6.02 12.59
N TYR A 68 -2.52 5.61 13.33
CA TYR A 68 -3.90 5.70 12.86
C TYR A 68 -4.30 7.13 12.45
N VAL A 69 -4.01 8.13 13.29
CA VAL A 69 -4.38 9.52 13.02
C VAL A 69 -3.62 10.05 11.80
N ILE A 70 -2.32 9.78 11.70
CA ILE A 70 -1.47 10.19 10.55
C ILE A 70 -1.95 9.51 9.26
N ALA A 71 -2.30 8.23 9.31
CA ALA A 71 -2.81 7.50 8.15
C ALA A 71 -4.19 8.02 7.73
N MET A 72 -5.09 8.32 8.67
CA MET A 72 -6.41 8.89 8.38
C MET A 72 -6.30 10.28 7.73
N THR A 73 -5.39 11.14 8.19
CA THR A 73 -5.16 12.45 7.56
C THR A 73 -4.61 12.28 6.14
N GLY A 74 -3.67 11.36 5.94
CA GLY A 74 -3.16 11.01 4.61
C GLY A 74 -4.25 10.51 3.66
N MET A 75 -5.08 9.55 4.12
CA MET A 75 -6.19 9.02 3.32
C MET A 75 -7.18 10.11 2.92
N MET A 76 -7.53 11.00 3.84
CA MET A 76 -8.40 12.14 3.54
C MET A 76 -7.79 13.08 2.49
N GLY A 77 -6.49 13.35 2.59
CA GLY A 77 -5.75 14.13 1.59
C GLY A 77 -5.78 13.48 0.20
N VAL A 78 -5.57 12.17 0.12
CA VAL A 78 -5.64 11.41 -1.14
C VAL A 78 -7.05 11.42 -1.73
N VAL A 79 -8.10 11.30 -0.93
CA VAL A 79 -9.50 11.37 -1.41
C VAL A 79 -9.81 12.75 -2.00
N LEU A 80 -9.39 13.83 -1.34
CA LEU A 80 -9.57 15.20 -1.86
C LEU A 80 -8.77 15.41 -3.15
N LEU A 81 -7.54 14.89 -3.22
CA LEU A 81 -6.70 14.95 -4.41
C LEU A 81 -7.33 14.19 -5.59
N SER A 82 -7.79 12.96 -5.34
CA SER A 82 -8.47 12.12 -6.33
C SER A 82 -9.72 12.80 -6.91
N ARG A 83 -10.50 13.48 -6.04
CA ARG A 83 -11.67 14.25 -6.47
C ARG A 83 -11.28 15.38 -7.43
N GLU A 84 -10.24 16.15 -7.13
CA GLU A 84 -9.84 17.22 -8.05
C GLU A 84 -9.24 16.65 -9.35
N LEU A 85 -8.46 15.57 -9.24
CA LEU A 85 -7.89 14.88 -10.39
C LEU A 85 -8.98 14.35 -11.33
N SER A 86 -10.13 13.95 -10.79
CA SER A 86 -11.30 13.52 -11.57
C SER A 86 -11.85 14.60 -12.50
N ARG A 87 -11.54 15.88 -12.26
CA ARG A 87 -11.98 17.01 -13.10
C ARG A 87 -11.08 17.22 -14.32
N HIS A 88 -9.91 16.60 -14.37
CA HIS A 88 -8.96 16.72 -15.47
C HIS A 88 -9.13 15.61 -16.51
N CYS A 89 -8.69 15.88 -17.75
CA CYS A 89 -8.75 14.92 -18.87
C CYS A 89 -7.96 13.62 -18.65
N ILE A 90 -7.08 13.58 -17.64
CA ILE A 90 -6.31 12.39 -17.25
C ILE A 90 -7.09 11.42 -16.36
N ALA A 91 -8.22 11.84 -15.78
CA ALA A 91 -9.08 11.01 -14.95
C ALA A 91 -9.45 9.64 -15.57
N PRO A 92 -9.91 9.56 -16.84
CA PRO A 92 -10.24 8.27 -17.46
C PRO A 92 -9.04 7.34 -17.59
N VAL A 93 -7.83 7.86 -17.77
CA VAL A 93 -6.60 7.06 -17.83
C VAL A 93 -6.30 6.45 -16.46
N PHE A 94 -6.36 7.24 -15.39
CA PHE A 94 -6.16 6.75 -14.03
C PHE A 94 -7.24 5.75 -13.61
N ALA A 95 -8.51 5.97 -14.00
CA ALA A 95 -9.59 5.03 -13.76
C ALA A 95 -9.35 3.70 -14.49
N TYR A 96 -8.94 3.74 -15.77
CA TYR A 96 -8.60 2.53 -16.54
C TYR A 96 -7.45 1.73 -15.91
N ILE A 97 -6.37 2.41 -15.48
CA ILE A 97 -5.26 1.77 -14.77
C ILE A 97 -5.77 1.16 -13.46
N GLY A 98 -6.58 1.90 -12.71
CA GLY A 98 -7.26 1.48 -11.48
C GLY A 98 -8.03 0.17 -11.62
N ASP A 99 -8.90 0.09 -12.62
CA ASP A 99 -9.73 -1.09 -12.90
C ASP A 99 -8.90 -2.32 -13.31
N LYS A 100 -7.69 -2.10 -13.82
CA LYS A 100 -6.75 -3.16 -14.18
C LYS A 100 -5.65 -3.39 -13.15
N THR A 101 -5.67 -2.71 -12.00
CA THR A 101 -4.63 -2.82 -10.95
C THR A 101 -4.34 -4.26 -10.54
N LEU A 102 -5.37 -5.05 -10.23
CA LEU A 102 -5.19 -6.46 -9.84
C LEU A 102 -4.57 -7.29 -10.96
N TYR A 103 -4.98 -7.07 -12.21
CA TYR A 103 -4.38 -7.76 -13.35
C TYR A 103 -2.91 -7.37 -13.52
N ILE A 104 -2.60 -6.06 -13.47
CA ILE A 104 -1.24 -5.54 -13.55
C ILE A 104 -0.37 -6.14 -12.44
N LEU A 105 -0.88 -6.18 -11.20
CA LEU A 105 -0.17 -6.75 -10.05
C LEU A 105 0.08 -8.27 -10.23
N VAL A 106 -0.91 -9.02 -10.71
CA VAL A 106 -0.75 -10.45 -11.00
C VAL A 106 0.28 -10.67 -12.10
N PHE A 107 0.22 -9.92 -13.20
CA PHE A 107 1.22 -10.01 -14.26
C PHE A 107 2.62 -9.61 -13.79
N HIS A 108 2.72 -8.63 -12.90
CA HIS A 108 3.98 -8.22 -12.28
C HIS A 108 4.60 -9.34 -11.43
N PHE A 109 3.82 -9.96 -10.54
CA PHE A 109 4.29 -11.12 -9.77
C PHE A 109 4.59 -12.33 -10.65
N LEU A 110 3.82 -12.55 -11.71
CA LEU A 110 4.07 -13.61 -12.69
C LEU A 110 5.38 -13.38 -13.46
N ALA A 111 5.65 -12.14 -13.87
CA ALA A 111 6.90 -11.78 -14.54
C ALA A 111 8.11 -12.07 -13.65
N PHE A 112 8.05 -11.73 -12.35
CA PHE A 112 9.12 -12.08 -11.42
C PHE A 112 9.35 -13.59 -11.29
N LYS A 113 8.28 -14.41 -11.33
CA LYS A 113 8.43 -15.87 -11.35
C LYS A 113 9.08 -16.36 -12.65
N LEU A 114 8.74 -15.78 -13.80
CA LEU A 114 9.37 -16.12 -15.08
C LEU A 114 10.87 -15.76 -15.12
N VAL A 115 11.24 -14.58 -14.63
CA VAL A 115 12.64 -14.16 -14.51
C VAL A 115 13.40 -15.09 -13.54
N SER A 116 12.81 -15.38 -12.38
CA SER A 116 13.40 -16.30 -11.39
C SER A 116 13.60 -17.70 -11.95
N PHE A 117 12.63 -18.21 -12.73
CA PHE A 117 12.73 -19.52 -13.40
C PHE A 117 13.88 -19.55 -14.41
N SER A 118 13.98 -18.52 -15.24
CA SER A 118 15.05 -18.40 -16.24
C SER A 118 16.44 -18.37 -15.60
N TYR A 119 16.56 -17.69 -14.44
CA TYR A 119 17.81 -17.65 -13.67
C TYR A 119 18.17 -19.00 -13.04
N ILE A 120 17.20 -19.71 -12.45
CA ILE A 120 17.40 -21.05 -11.86
C ILE A 120 17.89 -22.02 -12.94
N PHE A 121 17.28 -21.97 -14.12
CA PHE A 121 17.67 -22.81 -15.26
C PHE A 121 19.09 -22.51 -15.74
N ALA A 122 19.46 -21.22 -15.87
CA ALA A 122 20.80 -20.82 -16.31
C ALA A 122 21.90 -21.20 -15.30
N ASN A 123 21.60 -21.21 -14.00
CA ASN A 123 22.57 -21.48 -12.93
C ASN A 123 22.48 -22.91 -12.37
N ASN A 124 21.65 -23.78 -12.95
CA ASN A 124 21.40 -25.15 -12.47
C ASN A 124 21.05 -25.21 -10.96
N LEU A 125 20.26 -24.25 -10.48
CA LEU A 125 19.83 -24.21 -9.09
C LEU A 125 18.65 -25.18 -8.85
N PRO A 126 18.42 -25.62 -7.60
CA PRO A 126 17.24 -26.40 -7.26
C PRO A 126 15.94 -25.64 -7.59
N ILE A 127 14.95 -26.34 -8.12
CA ILE A 127 13.64 -25.74 -8.45
C ILE A 127 12.92 -25.19 -7.20
N ASP A 128 13.26 -25.67 -6.01
CA ASP A 128 12.71 -25.22 -4.73
C ASP A 128 12.93 -23.72 -4.49
N TYR A 129 13.97 -23.11 -5.06
CA TYR A 129 14.19 -21.67 -5.01
C TYR A 129 13.10 -20.87 -5.71
N LEU A 130 12.36 -21.48 -6.66
CA LEU A 130 11.22 -20.85 -7.31
C LEU A 130 10.04 -20.64 -6.35
N THR A 131 9.99 -21.34 -5.21
CA THR A 131 8.93 -21.16 -4.21
C THR A 131 9.09 -19.88 -3.38
N GLN A 132 10.30 -19.31 -3.34
CA GLN A 132 10.58 -18.07 -2.62
C GLN A 132 9.74 -16.91 -3.17
N PHE A 133 9.27 -16.07 -2.26
CA PHE A 133 8.46 -14.90 -2.57
C PHE A 133 9.09 -13.66 -1.93
N PRO A 134 9.12 -12.49 -2.61
CA PRO A 134 8.69 -12.24 -3.99
C PRO A 134 9.74 -12.63 -5.05
N VAL A 135 11.02 -12.69 -4.70
CA VAL A 135 12.18 -13.00 -5.57
C VAL A 135 13.17 -13.87 -4.77
N ILE A 136 14.10 -14.54 -5.47
CA ILE A 136 15.19 -15.33 -4.87
C ILE A 136 16.10 -14.42 -4.03
N GLN A 137 16.28 -14.74 -2.74
CA GLN A 137 16.93 -13.83 -1.77
C GLN A 137 18.44 -13.64 -1.98
N ASP A 138 19.11 -14.65 -2.55
CA ASP A 138 20.56 -14.64 -2.80
C ASP A 138 20.94 -14.26 -4.25
N ALA A 139 19.99 -13.69 -5.01
CA ALA A 139 20.21 -13.32 -6.41
C ALA A 139 20.93 -11.98 -6.58
N ASN A 140 21.70 -11.85 -7.65
CA ASN A 140 22.47 -10.65 -8.01
C ASN A 140 21.59 -9.38 -8.09
N THR A 141 22.08 -8.25 -7.58
CA THR A 141 21.39 -6.94 -7.50
C THR A 141 20.88 -6.40 -8.84
N TYR A 142 21.40 -6.87 -9.97
CA TYR A 142 20.92 -6.49 -11.31
C TYR A 142 19.63 -7.20 -11.76
N MET A 143 19.23 -8.29 -11.11
CA MET A 143 17.97 -9.00 -11.42
C MET A 143 16.72 -8.22 -11.00
N TRP A 144 16.91 -7.14 -10.22
CA TRP A 144 15.86 -6.34 -9.61
C TRP A 144 15.43 -5.14 -10.48
N VAL A 145 16.21 -4.80 -11.51
CA VAL A 145 16.03 -3.58 -12.34
C VAL A 145 15.27 -3.85 -13.64
N ILE A 146 15.03 -5.13 -13.97
CA ILE A 146 14.34 -5.57 -15.20
C ILE A 146 12.87 -5.86 -14.89
#